data_AF-A0A017TA14-F1
#
_entry.id   AF-A0A017TA14-F1
#
_cell.length_a   1.000
_cell.length_b   1.000
_cell.length_c   1.000
_cell.angle_alpha   90.00
_cell.angle_beta   90.00
_cell.angle_gamma   90.00
#
_symmetry.space_group_name_H-M   'P 1'
#
loop_
_entity.id
_entity.type
_entity.pdbx_description
1 polymer ?
#
loop_
_entity_poly.entity_id
_entity_poly.type
_entity_poly.pdbx_seq_one_letter_code
_entity_poly.pdbx_strand_id
1 'polypeptide(L)'
;MLVDVTEQARKAGFKIPVALTGGVWARCVEMTEAAEKAGNSEDSRLSDLLWMARAAAAQKPDAREVDVRLHVVTDSPKAALVELTMQCGPGDDGEPVITIMLPGED
;
A
#
# COMPACT_ATOMS: atom_id res chain seq x y z
N MET A 1 7.70 -0.61 -12.17
CA MET A 1 6.32 -0.37 -12.64
C MET A 1 5.51 0.12 -11.45
N LEU A 2 4.70 1.15 -11.64
CA LEU A 2 3.73 1.60 -10.64
C LEU A 2 2.36 1.00 -10.99
N VAL A 3 1.60 0.63 -9.96
CA VAL A 3 0.23 0.15 -10.08
C VAL A 3 -0.69 1.23 -9.52
N ASP A 4 -1.50 1.83 -10.39
CA ASP A 4 -2.49 2.83 -9.99
C ASP A 4 -3.65 2.15 -9.24
N VAL A 5 -3.89 2.58 -8.01
CA VAL A 5 -4.98 2.09 -7.14
C VAL A 5 -5.89 3.24 -6.69
N THR A 6 -5.92 4.34 -7.46
CA THR A 6 -6.62 5.58 -7.11
C THR A 6 -8.11 5.35 -6.84
N GLU A 7 -8.78 4.52 -7.63
CA GLU A 7 -10.22 4.26 -7.45
C GLU A 7 -10.52 3.51 -6.14
N GLN A 8 -9.67 2.58 -5.75
CA GLN A 8 -9.75 1.86 -4.48
C GLN A 8 -9.36 2.76 -3.31
N ALA A 9 -8.32 3.58 -3.48
CA ALA A 9 -7.88 4.54 -2.49
C ALA A 9 -8.93 5.61 -2.19
N ARG A 10 -9.65 6.10 -3.21
CA ARG A 10 -10.79 7.02 -3.03
C ARG A 10 -11.87 6.41 -2.14
N LYS A 11 -12.21 5.13 -2.36
CA LYS A 11 -13.17 4.40 -1.49
C LYS A 11 -12.66 4.26 -0.05
N ALA A 12 -11.35 4.14 0.13
CA ALA A 12 -10.71 4.13 1.44
C ALA A 12 -10.56 5.52 2.10
N GLY A 13 -10.90 6.60 1.38
CA GLY A 13 -10.93 7.98 1.89
C GLY A 13 -9.68 8.81 1.58
N PHE A 14 -8.82 8.36 0.66
CA PHE A 14 -7.76 9.22 0.11
C PHE A 14 -8.34 10.27 -0.83
N LYS A 15 -7.73 11.47 -0.83
CA LYS A 15 -8.20 12.63 -1.62
C LYS A 15 -7.38 12.88 -2.87
N ILE A 16 -6.18 12.35 -2.94
CA ILE A 16 -5.25 12.48 -4.07
C ILE A 16 -4.91 11.08 -4.61
N PRO A 17 -4.46 10.96 -5.87
CA PRO A 17 -4.08 9.68 -6.46
C PRO A 17 -3.10 8.88 -5.59
N VAL A 18 -3.23 7.56 -5.66
CA VAL A 18 -2.36 6.62 -4.92
C VAL A 18 -1.85 5.55 -5.89
N ALA A 19 -0.54 5.36 -5.89
CA ALA A 19 0.15 4.32 -6.63
C ALA A 19 0.93 3.40 -5.67
N LEU A 20 1.04 2.13 -6.04
CA LEU A 20 1.91 1.15 -5.39
C LEU A 20 3.10 0.84 -6.29
N THR A 21 4.29 0.64 -5.75
CA THR A 21 5.36 0.01 -6.53
C THR A 21 5.00 -1.43 -6.86
N GLY A 22 5.58 -1.97 -7.95
CA GLY A 22 5.43 -3.38 -8.29
C GLY A 22 5.88 -4.31 -7.16
N GLY A 23 6.90 -3.92 -6.39
CA GLY A 23 7.35 -4.66 -5.21
C GLY A 23 6.28 -4.72 -4.11
N VAL A 24 5.62 -3.60 -3.83
CA VAL A 24 4.50 -3.57 -2.88
C VAL A 24 3.29 -4.35 -3.40
N TRP A 25 2.96 -4.22 -4.68
CA TRP A 25 1.86 -4.99 -5.28
C TRP A 25 2.10 -6.50 -5.13
N ALA A 26 3.25 -6.99 -5.59
CA ALA A 26 3.59 -8.41 -5.55
C ALA A 26 3.65 -8.97 -4.12
N ARG A 27 4.18 -8.18 -3.17
CA ARG A 27 4.35 -8.64 -1.79
C ARG A 27 3.06 -8.57 -0.98
N CYS A 28 2.26 -7.52 -1.18
CA CYS A 28 1.17 -7.17 -0.27
C CYS A 28 -0.22 -7.40 -0.85
N VAL A 29 -0.39 -7.36 -2.16
CA VAL A 29 -1.71 -7.35 -2.81
C VAL A 29 -1.93 -8.59 -3.65
N GLU A 30 -0.98 -8.93 -4.51
CA GLU A 30 -1.05 -10.09 -5.40
C GLU A 30 -1.34 -11.39 -4.64
N MET A 31 -2.20 -12.22 -5.23
CA MET A 31 -2.60 -13.47 -4.64
C MET A 31 -1.52 -14.54 -4.84
N THR A 32 -1.01 -15.05 -3.71
CA THR A 32 -0.13 -16.22 -3.65
C THR A 32 -0.91 -17.44 -3.17
N GLU A 33 -0.39 -18.65 -3.40
CA GLU A 33 -0.99 -19.89 -2.86
C GLU A 33 -1.14 -19.83 -1.32
N ALA A 34 -0.22 -19.15 -0.63
CA ALA A 34 -0.31 -18.91 0.80
C ALA A 34 -1.48 -17.97 1.15
N ALA A 35 -1.69 -16.89 0.38
CA ALA A 35 -2.82 -15.98 0.54
C ALA A 35 -4.16 -16.68 0.31
N GLU A 36 -4.26 -17.54 -0.71
CA GLU A 36 -5.45 -18.36 -0.99
C GLU A 36 -5.74 -19.31 0.17
N LYS A 37 -4.72 -20.03 0.67
CA LYS A 37 -4.86 -20.93 1.84
C LYS A 37 -5.26 -20.18 3.12
N ALA A 38 -4.89 -18.91 3.23
CA ALA A 38 -5.30 -18.03 4.32
C ALA A 38 -6.70 -17.41 4.12
N GLY A 39 -7.38 -17.71 3.00
CA GLY A 39 -8.72 -17.22 2.70
C GLY A 39 -8.76 -15.73 2.33
N ASN A 40 -7.66 -15.17 1.83
CA ASN A 40 -7.63 -13.79 1.35
C ASN A 40 -8.23 -13.66 -0.06
N SER A 41 -8.60 -12.43 -0.42
CA SER A 41 -8.76 -11.99 -1.79
C SER A 41 -7.82 -10.81 -2.07
N GLU A 42 -7.57 -10.53 -3.35
CA GLU A 42 -6.81 -9.35 -3.75
C GLU A 42 -7.45 -8.06 -3.19
N ASP A 43 -8.77 -7.95 -3.29
CA ASP A 43 -9.56 -6.83 -2.76
C ASP A 43 -9.39 -6.65 -1.24
N SER A 44 -9.44 -7.76 -0.46
CA SER A 44 -9.29 -7.66 1.00
C SER A 44 -7.89 -7.21 1.38
N ARG A 45 -6.86 -7.71 0.67
CA ARG A 45 -5.47 -7.36 0.90
C ARG A 45 -5.17 -5.90 0.55
N LEU A 46 -5.67 -5.43 -0.60
CA LEU A 46 -5.54 -4.03 -1.00
C LEU A 46 -6.27 -3.11 -0.02
N SER A 47 -7.47 -3.50 0.41
CA SER A 47 -8.25 -2.73 1.39
C SER A 47 -7.51 -2.59 2.73
N ASP A 48 -6.93 -3.68 3.24
CA ASP A 48 -6.15 -3.65 4.49
C ASP A 48 -4.93 -2.73 4.37
N LEU A 49 -4.21 -2.78 3.24
CA LEU A 49 -3.08 -1.91 2.97
C LEU A 49 -3.49 -0.43 2.97
N LEU A 50 -4.53 -0.08 2.21
CA LEU A 50 -5.00 1.31 2.10
C LEU A 50 -5.52 1.82 3.45
N TRP A 51 -6.20 0.99 4.22
CA TRP A 51 -6.67 1.35 5.56
C TRP A 51 -5.51 1.64 6.50
N MET A 52 -4.49 0.78 6.54
CA MET A 52 -3.29 0.96 7.37
C MET A 52 -2.48 2.19 6.94
N ALA A 53 -2.32 2.42 5.63
CA ALA A 53 -1.62 3.59 5.10
C ALA A 53 -2.33 4.89 5.50
N ARG A 54 -3.66 4.94 5.39
CA ARG A 54 -4.46 6.10 5.82
C ARG A 54 -4.36 6.34 7.33
N ALA A 55 -4.43 5.27 8.12
CA ALA A 55 -4.31 5.36 9.58
C ALA A 55 -2.93 5.87 10.01
N ALA A 56 -1.86 5.47 9.31
CA ALA A 56 -0.51 5.98 9.55
C ALA A 56 -0.40 7.46 9.16
N ALA A 57 -0.94 7.85 8.00
CA ALA A 57 -0.94 9.23 7.52
C ALA A 57 -1.64 10.19 8.50
N ALA A 58 -2.79 9.76 9.03
CA ALA A 58 -3.57 10.57 9.97
C ALA A 58 -2.83 10.87 11.28
N GLN A 59 -1.84 10.04 11.65
CA GLN A 59 -1.01 10.25 12.83
C GLN A 59 0.18 11.18 12.57
N LYS A 60 0.52 11.45 11.31
CA LYS A 60 1.67 12.25 10.88
C LYS A 60 1.28 13.26 9.79
N PRO A 61 0.38 14.22 10.05
CA PRO A 61 -0.23 15.07 9.02
C PRO A 61 0.78 15.96 8.26
N ASP A 62 1.89 16.34 8.89
CA ASP A 62 2.92 17.21 8.30
C ASP A 62 4.15 16.45 7.80
N ALA A 63 4.14 15.12 7.85
CA ALA A 63 5.29 14.32 7.44
C ALA A 63 5.35 14.18 5.92
N ARG A 64 6.53 14.40 5.35
CA ARG A 64 6.82 14.12 3.93
C ARG A 64 6.85 12.63 3.61
N GLU A 65 7.16 11.84 4.63
CA GLU A 65 7.30 10.39 4.56
C GLU A 65 6.67 9.76 5.80
N VAL A 66 5.91 8.69 5.59
CA VAL A 66 5.17 7.98 6.63
C VAL A 66 5.45 6.48 6.54
N ASP A 67 6.04 5.92 7.59
CA ASP A 67 6.12 4.47 7.75
C ASP A 67 4.72 3.86 7.89
N VAL A 68 4.43 2.86 7.07
CA VAL A 68 3.22 2.04 7.14
C VAL A 68 3.62 0.64 7.58
N ARG A 69 2.98 0.13 8.63
CA ARG A 69 3.22 -1.22 9.14
C ARG A 69 1.93 -2.01 9.10
N LEU A 70 1.95 -3.21 8.53
CA LEU A 70 0.79 -4.09 8.44
C LEU A 70 1.21 -5.56 8.44
N HIS A 71 0.32 -6.43 8.89
CA HIS A 71 0.54 -7.87 8.81
C HIS A 71 0.01 -8.40 7.47
N VAL A 72 0.88 -9.06 6.70
CA VAL A 72 0.58 -9.59 5.37
C VAL A 72 0.93 -11.06 5.32
N VAL A 73 0.05 -11.87 4.72
CA VAL A 73 0.38 -13.24 4.33
C VAL A 73 1.25 -13.18 3.07
N THR A 74 2.55 -13.46 3.21
CA THR A 74 3.51 -13.44 2.09
C THR A 74 3.74 -14.87 1.56
N ASP A 75 4.71 -15.58 2.13
CA ASP A 75 5.25 -16.86 1.64
C ASP A 75 4.69 -18.06 2.42
N SER A 76 4.02 -17.79 3.53
CA SER A 76 3.36 -18.80 4.37
C SER A 76 1.97 -18.30 4.77
N PRO A 77 0.99 -19.19 5.05
CA PRO A 77 -0.35 -18.79 5.48
C PRO A 77 -0.39 -17.98 6.79
N LYS A 78 0.74 -17.89 7.50
CA LYS A 78 0.89 -17.03 8.67
C LYS A 78 1.31 -15.63 8.23
N ALA A 79 0.53 -14.63 8.64
CA ALA A 79 0.87 -13.24 8.38
C ALA A 79 2.15 -12.82 9.11
N ALA A 80 2.98 -12.04 8.41
CA ALA A 80 4.21 -11.44 8.93
C ALA A 80 4.13 -9.92 8.85
N LEU A 81 4.80 -9.23 9.77
CA LEU A 81 4.89 -7.78 9.73
C LEU A 81 5.68 -7.34 8.50
N VAL A 82 5.09 -6.46 7.70
CA VAL A 82 5.74 -5.78 6.59
C VAL A 82 5.77 -4.29 6.93
N GLU A 83 6.92 -3.67 6.66
CA GLU A 83 7.12 -2.24 6.75
C GLU A 83 7.21 -1.68 5.34
N LEU A 84 6.47 -0.61 5.08
CA LEU A 84 6.39 0.11 3.82
C LEU A 84 6.63 1.59 4.09
N THR A 85 7.04 2.31 3.05
CA THR A 85 7.17 3.77 3.06
C THR A 85 6.06 4.37 2.19
N MET A 86 5.38 5.39 2.70
CA MET A 86 4.41 6.18 1.96
C MET A 86 4.92 7.62 1.83
N GLN A 87 5.01 8.13 0.61
CA GLN A 87 5.47 9.49 0.30
C GLN A 87 4.49 10.19 -0.62
N CYS A 88 4.45 11.53 -0.56
CA CYS A 88 3.69 12.37 -1.48
C CYS A 88 4.66 13.19 -2.34
N GLY A 89 4.57 13.04 -3.67
CA GLY A 89 5.44 13.69 -4.64
C GLY A 89 4.68 14.12 -5.90
N PRO A 90 5.35 14.78 -6.86
CA PRO A 90 4.75 15.14 -8.14
C PRO A 90 4.56 13.89 -9.02
N GLY A 91 3.39 13.78 -9.64
CA GLY A 91 3.09 12.86 -10.73
C GLY A 91 3.59 13.36 -12.09
N ASP A 92 3.23 12.64 -13.14
CA ASP A 92 3.70 12.91 -14.51
C ASP A 92 3.27 14.28 -15.03
N ASP A 93 2.11 14.79 -14.60
CA ASP A 93 1.58 16.12 -14.94
C ASP A 93 1.83 17.16 -13.82
N GLY A 94 2.65 16.82 -12.81
CA GLY A 94 2.97 17.68 -11.67
C GLY A 94 1.88 17.77 -10.59
N GLU A 95 0.81 16.98 -10.71
CA GLU A 95 -0.20 16.77 -9.69
C GLU A 95 0.35 15.99 -8.49
N PRO A 96 -0.16 16.19 -7.26
CA PRO A 96 0.32 15.41 -6.11
C PRO A 96 -0.15 13.95 -6.19
N VAL A 97 0.79 13.02 -6.08
CA VAL A 97 0.54 11.57 -6.04
C VAL A 97 1.17 10.97 -4.79
N ILE A 98 0.41 10.12 -4.09
CA ILE A 98 0.95 9.30 -3.01
C ILE A 98 1.52 8.02 -3.62
N THR A 99 2.76 7.70 -3.31
CA THR A 99 3.38 6.44 -3.68
C THR A 99 3.68 5.63 -2.42
N ILE A 100 3.26 4.36 -2.41
CA ILE A 100 3.58 3.40 -1.36
C ILE A 100 4.57 2.38 -1.92
N MET A 101 5.68 2.22 -1.22
CA MET A 101 6.87 1.51 -1.70
C MET A 101 7.53 0.68 -0.58
N LEU A 102 8.38 -0.28 -0.96
CA LEU A 102 9.21 -0.99 0.00
C LEU A 102 10.34 -0.07 0.50
N PRO A 103 10.89 -0.32 1.69
CA PRO A 103 12.01 0.47 2.20
C PRO A 103 13.20 0.44 1.24
N GLY A 104 13.69 1.62 0.85
CA GLY A 104 14.83 1.77 -0.06
C GLY A 104 14.51 1.63 -1.55
N GLU A 105 13.23 1.48 -1.93
CA GLU A 105 12.78 1.85 -3.27
C GLU A 105 12.65 3.39 -3.32
N ASP A 106 13.09 4.00 -4.42
CA ASP A 106 12.89 5.42 -4.78
C ASP A 106 12.03 5.51 -6.06
#